data_AF-A0A556VB43-F1
#
_entry.id   AF-A0A556VB43-F1
#
_cell.length_a   1.000
_cell.length_b   1.000
_cell.length_c   1.000
_cell.angle_alpha   90.00
_cell.angle_beta   90.00
_cell.angle_gamma   90.00
#
_symmetry.space_group_name_H-M   'P 1'
#
loop_
_entity.id
_entity.type
_entity.pdbx_description
1 polymer ?
#
loop_
_entity_poly.entity_id
_entity_poly.type
_entity_poly.pdbx_seq_one_letter_code
_entity_poly.pdbx_strand_id
1 'polypeptide(L)'
;MGGSNSTRRVSFESDENDDVTVVKGIRLSENVINRMREPSKPPVRASEPVAPSPAPPKPSPAAPSGFAVDDAELRRKISEEVQRGLEEERNRTHYELHRWLEKERARLKAQARSDAQAQVQNEVNRILALEKAAALDSAQQAVLRERVNAEDEQLRIKRLAKQLEERDQQLKKQDAFYREQLNKLEERHSSACGFLLCTAFKVLLLNNVCRSNVAPIRSPPCPNSHPSVISPRLLLWSVKDNTLCRLPQRLIQHPRYRASKNTGSCC
;
A
#
# COMPACT_ATOMS: atom_id res chain seq x y z
N MET A 1 63.85 14.98 -11.27
CA MET A 1 62.82 15.60 -12.14
C MET A 1 61.46 15.24 -11.58
N GLY A 2 60.70 16.18 -11.01
CA GLY A 2 59.44 15.91 -10.31
C GLY A 2 58.39 16.97 -10.66
N GLY A 3 57.45 16.59 -11.52
CA GLY A 3 56.38 17.43 -12.04
C GLY A 3 55.35 17.82 -10.98
N SER A 4 54.76 18.99 -11.18
CA SER A 4 54.18 19.84 -10.14
C SER A 4 52.67 19.58 -9.90
N ASN A 5 52.32 18.52 -9.18
CA ASN A 5 51.02 18.38 -8.49
C ASN A 5 51.15 17.52 -7.22
N SER A 6 51.84 18.06 -6.22
CA SER A 6 52.03 17.42 -4.91
C SER A 6 50.72 17.38 -4.11
N THR A 7 49.90 16.34 -4.30
CA THR A 7 48.75 16.03 -3.43
C THR A 7 49.28 15.54 -2.08
N ARG A 8 49.49 16.46 -1.14
CA ARG A 8 49.79 16.12 0.27
C ARG A 8 48.48 15.96 1.03
N ARG A 9 48.33 14.84 1.72
CA ARG A 9 47.19 14.61 2.63
C ARG A 9 47.47 15.37 3.92
N VAL A 10 46.52 16.21 4.34
CA VAL A 10 46.58 16.98 5.59
C VAL A 10 45.32 16.64 6.38
N SER A 11 45.48 16.36 7.67
CA SER A 11 44.36 16.15 8.59
C SER A 11 43.92 17.50 9.15
N PHE A 12 42.62 17.78 9.14
CA PHE A 12 42.05 19.01 9.70
C PHE A 12 41.46 18.74 11.08
N GLU A 13 41.54 19.74 11.96
CA GLU A 13 40.82 19.80 13.23
C GLU A 13 39.65 20.77 13.03
N SER A 14 38.43 20.32 13.28
CA SER A 14 37.22 21.15 13.14
C SER A 14 37.11 22.10 14.32
N ASP A 15 36.80 23.37 14.04
CA ASP A 15 36.51 24.37 15.07
C ASP A 15 35.14 24.11 15.73
N GLU A 16 34.78 24.81 16.81
CA GLU A 16 33.52 24.65 17.57
C GLU A 16 32.24 24.82 16.73
N ASN A 17 32.34 25.40 15.53
CA ASN A 17 31.26 25.58 14.56
C ASN A 17 31.29 24.59 13.38
N ASP A 18 32.10 23.52 13.44
CA ASP A 18 32.30 22.53 12.36
C ASP A 18 32.82 23.12 11.02
N ASP A 19 33.31 24.36 11.02
CA ASP A 19 33.84 25.03 9.83
C ASP A 19 35.33 24.72 9.60
N VAL A 20 35.68 24.21 8.41
CA VAL A 20 37.08 23.97 8.00
C VAL A 20 37.53 25.04 7.01
N THR A 21 38.51 25.86 7.39
CA THR A 21 39.07 26.89 6.51
C THR A 21 40.28 26.37 5.73
N VAL A 22 40.13 26.23 4.41
CA VAL A 22 41.22 25.81 3.51
C VAL A 22 41.73 27.02 2.74
N VAL A 23 42.94 27.48 3.06
CA VAL A 23 43.59 28.59 2.33
C VAL A 23 44.10 28.07 0.98
N LYS A 24 43.41 28.45 -0.10
CA LYS A 24 43.80 28.07 -1.46
C LYS A 24 44.98 28.92 -1.92
N GLY A 25 46.19 28.36 -1.80
CA GLY A 25 47.40 29.02 -2.29
C GLY A 25 47.35 29.29 -3.80
N ILE A 26 47.79 30.48 -4.21
CA ILE A 26 47.98 30.84 -5.63
C ILE A 26 49.34 30.32 -6.06
N ARG A 27 49.37 29.48 -7.10
CA ARG A 27 50.63 29.01 -7.69
C ARG A 27 51.08 30.05 -8.72
N LEU A 28 52.25 30.66 -8.50
CA LEU A 28 52.87 31.51 -9.50
C LEU A 28 53.18 30.70 -10.76
N SER A 29 53.02 31.30 -11.93
CA SER A 29 53.37 30.65 -13.19
C SER A 29 54.88 30.50 -13.31
N GLU A 30 55.32 29.51 -14.09
CA GLU A 30 56.74 29.23 -14.31
C GLU A 30 57.50 30.47 -14.84
N ASN A 31 56.83 31.32 -15.61
CA ASN A 31 57.37 32.61 -16.08
C ASN A 31 57.66 33.60 -14.94
N VAL A 32 56.81 33.67 -13.92
CA VAL A 32 57.02 34.55 -12.76
C VAL A 32 58.12 33.99 -11.87
N ILE A 33 58.16 32.66 -11.70
CA ILE A 33 59.18 31.97 -10.91
C ILE A 33 60.58 32.17 -11.51
N ASN A 34 60.73 32.03 -12.84
CA ASN A 34 62.01 32.21 -13.51
C ASN A 34 62.52 33.66 -13.43
N ARG A 35 61.62 34.66 -13.53
CA ARG A 35 61.96 36.08 -13.33
C ARG A 35 62.39 36.41 -11.91
N MET A 36 61.87 35.69 -10.91
CA MET A 36 62.29 35.86 -9.52
C MET A 36 63.60 35.12 -9.21
N ARG A 37 63.91 34.05 -9.95
CA ARG A 37 65.09 33.19 -9.72
C ARG A 37 66.34 33.70 -10.42
N GLU A 38 66.20 34.38 -11.56
CA GLU A 38 67.29 35.05 -12.26
C GLU A 38 67.07 36.57 -12.23
N PRO A 39 68.00 37.38 -11.71
CA PRO A 39 67.94 38.82 -11.90
C PRO A 39 68.23 39.12 -13.38
N SER A 40 67.20 39.06 -14.22
CA SER A 40 67.32 39.40 -15.63
C SER A 40 67.66 40.88 -15.75
N LYS A 41 68.92 41.17 -16.11
CA LYS A 41 69.38 42.48 -16.57
C LYS A 41 68.35 43.09 -17.54
N PRO A 42 68.06 44.39 -17.44
CA PRO A 42 67.15 45.04 -18.38
C PRO A 42 67.71 44.91 -19.81
N PRO A 43 66.89 44.59 -20.82
CA PRO A 43 67.32 44.67 -22.20
C PRO A 43 67.50 46.15 -22.57
N VAL A 44 68.73 46.63 -22.41
CA VAL A 44 69.24 47.78 -23.14
C VAL A 44 69.53 47.31 -24.56
N ARG A 45 68.72 47.78 -25.51
CA ARG A 45 69.14 48.08 -26.89
C ARG A 45 68.53 49.45 -27.20
N ALA A 46 69.31 50.52 -27.11
CA ALA A 46 70.28 50.96 -28.12
C ALA A 46 69.56 51.16 -29.47
N SER A 47 69.06 52.36 -29.76
CA SER A 47 69.80 53.51 -30.30
C SER A 47 70.38 53.24 -31.68
N GLU A 48 69.79 53.84 -32.71
CA GLU A 48 70.56 54.36 -33.84
C GLU A 48 70.22 55.84 -34.10
N PRO A 49 71.22 56.62 -34.57
CA PRO A 49 71.43 58.01 -34.17
C PRO A 49 71.38 59.01 -35.34
N VAL A 50 70.99 60.24 -34.99
CA VAL A 50 71.59 61.53 -35.36
C VAL A 50 71.90 61.82 -36.85
N ALA A 51 71.23 62.83 -37.39
CA ALA A 51 71.94 63.94 -38.03
C ALA A 51 71.25 65.30 -37.71
N PRO A 52 72.00 66.41 -37.52
CA PRO A 52 71.57 67.55 -36.70
C PRO A 52 71.45 68.90 -37.42
N SER A 53 70.67 69.80 -36.78
CA SER A 53 70.81 71.28 -36.72
C SER A 53 70.49 72.15 -37.95
N PRO A 54 70.23 73.49 -37.81
CA PRO A 54 70.02 74.28 -36.59
C PRO A 54 68.79 75.25 -36.61
N ALA A 55 68.21 75.43 -35.41
CA ALA A 55 67.74 76.66 -34.71
C ALA A 55 67.00 77.85 -35.40
N PRO A 56 66.18 78.62 -34.64
CA PRO A 56 64.97 79.33 -35.10
C PRO A 56 65.15 80.85 -35.30
N PRO A 57 64.10 81.56 -35.78
CA PRO A 57 63.53 82.61 -34.93
C PRO A 57 62.00 82.78 -35.00
N LYS A 58 61.40 82.78 -33.80
CA LYS A 58 60.43 83.76 -33.23
C LYS A 58 59.02 83.99 -33.85
N PRO A 59 58.08 84.44 -33.00
CA PRO A 59 56.65 84.13 -33.09
C PRO A 59 55.86 85.22 -33.83
N SER A 60 54.75 84.84 -34.44
CA SER A 60 53.65 85.77 -34.69
C SER A 60 52.31 85.02 -34.73
N PRO A 61 51.31 85.44 -33.94
CA PRO A 61 49.99 84.83 -33.90
C PRO A 61 49.13 85.45 -35.00
N ALA A 62 48.64 84.64 -35.92
CA ALA A 62 47.62 85.07 -36.88
C ALA A 62 46.53 83.98 -36.95
N ALA A 63 45.56 84.13 -36.06
CA ALA A 63 44.25 83.55 -36.27
C ALA A 63 43.64 84.11 -37.56
N PRO A 64 42.95 83.29 -38.37
CA PRO A 64 41.80 83.76 -39.11
C PRO A 64 40.55 83.47 -38.26
N SER A 65 40.11 84.49 -37.55
CA SER A 65 38.76 84.57 -37.00
C SER A 65 37.76 84.56 -38.16
N GLY A 66 36.72 83.72 -38.07
CA GLY A 66 35.67 83.81 -39.07
C GLY A 66 34.43 82.94 -38.96
N PHE A 67 34.15 82.28 -37.83
CA PHE A 67 32.79 81.94 -37.36
C PHE A 67 32.94 81.58 -35.88
N ALA A 68 32.63 82.51 -34.97
CA ALA A 68 32.60 82.23 -33.53
C ALA A 68 31.35 81.40 -33.20
N VAL A 69 31.32 80.16 -33.67
CA VAL A 69 30.69 79.07 -32.93
C VAL A 69 31.75 78.64 -31.93
N ASP A 70 31.40 78.57 -30.64
CA ASP A 70 32.34 78.19 -29.59
C ASP A 70 32.93 76.79 -29.87
N ASP A 71 34.16 76.74 -30.40
CA ASP A 71 34.85 75.52 -30.83
C ASP A 71 35.02 74.53 -29.65
N ALA A 72 35.08 75.04 -28.43
CA ALA A 72 35.12 74.23 -27.21
C ALA A 72 33.77 73.54 -26.94
N GLU A 73 32.65 74.25 -27.13
CA GLU A 73 31.30 73.70 -26.98
C GLU A 73 31.02 72.61 -28.03
N LEU A 74 31.48 72.81 -29.27
CA LEU A 74 31.35 71.83 -30.34
C LEU A 74 32.17 70.55 -30.06
N ARG A 75 33.42 70.69 -29.59
CA ARG A 75 34.26 69.55 -29.20
C ARG A 75 33.69 68.77 -28.01
N ARG A 76 33.12 69.47 -27.03
CA ARG A 76 32.45 68.84 -25.88
C ARG A 76 31.27 68.01 -26.35
N LYS A 77 30.43 68.56 -27.23
CA LYS A 77 29.26 67.88 -27.79
C LYS A 77 29.63 66.65 -28.62
N ILE A 78 30.69 66.72 -29.44
CA ILE A 78 31.19 65.56 -30.18
C ILE A 78 31.67 64.46 -29.22
N SER A 79 32.40 64.83 -28.16
CA SER A 79 32.91 63.88 -27.16
C SER A 79 31.77 63.23 -26.36
N GLU A 80 30.77 64.02 -25.96
CA GLU A 80 29.56 63.54 -25.28
C GLU A 80 28.74 62.60 -26.16
N GLU A 81 28.59 62.90 -27.45
CA GLU A 81 27.86 62.05 -28.39
C GLU A 81 28.57 60.72 -28.65
N VAL A 82 29.90 60.75 -28.81
CA VAL A 82 30.73 59.55 -28.92
C VAL A 82 30.64 58.71 -27.65
N GLN A 83 30.73 59.34 -26.47
CA GLN A 83 30.65 58.64 -25.19
C GLN A 83 29.26 58.03 -24.95
N ARG A 84 28.20 58.76 -25.30
CA ARG A 84 26.82 58.25 -25.28
C ARG A 84 26.67 57.05 -26.22
N GLY A 85 27.23 57.09 -27.42
CA GLY A 85 27.17 55.97 -28.37
C GLY A 85 27.84 54.70 -27.84
N LEU A 86 29.02 54.83 -27.24
CA LEU A 86 29.72 53.70 -26.62
C LEU A 86 28.94 53.13 -25.41
N GLU A 87 28.32 54.00 -24.62
CA GLU A 87 27.50 53.58 -23.48
C GLU A 87 26.22 52.87 -23.92
N GLU A 88 25.57 53.33 -24.98
CA GLU A 88 24.44 52.63 -25.59
C GLU A 88 24.86 51.25 -26.10
N GLU A 89 26.01 51.13 -26.77
CA GLU A 89 26.53 49.85 -27.26
C GLU A 89 26.88 48.90 -26.11
N ARG A 90 27.53 49.41 -25.04
CA ARG A 90 27.77 48.66 -23.79
C ARG A 90 26.45 48.18 -23.18
N ASN A 91 25.44 49.04 -23.11
CA ASN A 91 24.15 48.67 -22.52
C ASN A 91 23.40 47.64 -23.38
N ARG A 92 23.46 47.75 -24.71
CA ARG A 92 22.88 46.77 -25.65
C ARG A 92 23.54 45.40 -25.50
N THR A 93 24.88 45.36 -25.51
CA THR A 93 25.63 44.11 -25.35
C THR A 93 25.39 43.47 -23.98
N HIS A 94 25.35 44.26 -22.90
CA HIS A 94 25.00 43.78 -21.56
C HIS A 94 23.57 43.22 -21.51
N TYR A 95 22.60 43.89 -22.14
CA TYR A 95 21.22 43.43 -22.20
C TYR A 95 21.08 42.10 -22.96
N GLU A 96 21.75 41.98 -24.11
CA GLU A 96 21.75 40.75 -24.91
C GLU A 96 22.39 39.59 -24.15
N LEU A 97 23.53 39.83 -23.49
CA LEU A 97 24.19 38.85 -22.64
C LEU A 97 23.29 38.40 -21.49
N HIS A 98 22.63 39.35 -20.80
CA HIS A 98 21.70 39.03 -19.73
C HIS A 98 20.54 38.16 -20.23
N ARG A 99 19.91 38.54 -21.34
CA ARG A 99 18.84 37.77 -21.97
C ARG A 99 19.31 36.36 -22.36
N TRP A 100 20.54 36.21 -22.85
CA TRP A 100 21.11 34.91 -23.18
C TRP A 100 21.31 34.05 -21.93
N LEU A 101 21.89 34.62 -20.86
CA LEU A 101 22.08 33.92 -19.58
C LEU A 101 20.75 33.48 -18.96
N GLU A 102 19.71 34.31 -19.05
CA GLU A 102 18.37 33.94 -18.56
C GLU A 102 17.79 32.77 -19.34
N LYS A 103 17.90 32.77 -20.66
CA LYS A 103 17.46 31.64 -21.50
C LYS A 103 18.20 30.36 -21.14
N GLU A 104 19.52 30.45 -20.97
CA GLU A 104 20.34 29.28 -20.64
C GLU A 104 20.04 28.76 -19.24
N ARG A 105 19.87 29.66 -18.26
CA ARG A 105 19.44 29.31 -16.91
C ARG A 105 18.04 28.67 -16.90
N ALA A 106 17.11 29.17 -17.72
CA ALA A 106 15.78 28.60 -17.83
C ALA A 106 15.81 27.19 -18.44
N ARG A 107 16.64 26.95 -19.46
CA ARG A 107 16.87 25.63 -20.04
C ARG A 107 17.43 24.64 -19.03
N LEU A 108 18.52 25.02 -18.34
CA LEU A 108 19.13 24.16 -17.32
C LEU A 108 18.16 23.86 -16.18
N LYS A 109 17.36 24.84 -15.74
CA LYS A 109 16.31 24.60 -14.75
C LYS A 109 15.21 23.66 -15.25
N ALA A 110 14.78 23.82 -16.50
CA ALA A 110 13.76 22.95 -17.08
C ALA A 110 14.28 21.51 -17.23
N GLN A 111 15.52 21.35 -17.69
CA GLN A 111 16.19 20.06 -17.79
C GLN A 111 16.35 19.41 -16.41
N ALA A 112 16.90 20.13 -15.43
CA ALA A 112 17.05 19.60 -14.07
C ALA A 112 15.70 19.18 -13.44
N ARG A 113 14.62 19.90 -13.73
CA ARG A 113 13.26 19.53 -13.29
C ARG A 113 12.77 18.26 -13.98
N SER A 114 12.96 18.16 -15.31
CA SER A 114 12.60 16.96 -16.08
C SER A 114 13.38 15.75 -15.59
N ASP A 115 14.67 15.90 -15.34
CA ASP A 115 15.54 14.82 -14.85
C ASP A 115 15.14 14.39 -13.42
N ALA A 116 14.90 15.35 -12.53
CA ALA A 116 14.42 15.07 -11.18
C ALA A 116 13.04 14.36 -11.20
N GLN A 117 12.13 14.79 -12.07
CA GLN A 117 10.82 14.14 -12.23
C GLN A 117 10.97 12.72 -12.77
N ALA A 118 11.85 12.50 -13.74
CA ALA A 118 12.13 11.17 -14.29
C ALA A 118 12.72 10.23 -13.22
N GLN A 119 13.64 10.74 -12.39
CA GLN A 119 14.19 9.97 -11.27
C GLN A 119 13.11 9.58 -10.26
N VAL A 120 12.29 10.53 -9.82
CA VAL A 120 11.16 10.25 -8.92
C VAL A 120 10.22 9.21 -9.53
N GLN A 121 9.89 9.36 -10.81
CA GLN A 121 9.00 8.40 -11.49
C GLN A 121 9.60 7.00 -11.56
N ASN A 122 10.89 6.88 -11.84
CA ASN A 122 11.60 5.61 -11.87
C ASN A 122 11.63 4.94 -10.49
N GLU A 123 11.91 5.70 -9.43
CA GLU A 123 11.90 5.18 -8.07
C GLU A 123 10.50 4.78 -7.61
N VAL A 124 9.47 5.57 -7.91
CA VAL A 124 8.07 5.23 -7.62
C VAL A 124 7.69 3.92 -8.35
N ASN A 125 8.03 3.80 -9.63
CA ASN A 125 7.74 2.59 -10.40
C ASN A 125 8.49 1.36 -9.85
N ARG A 126 9.74 1.55 -9.44
CA ARG A 126 10.58 0.51 -8.82
C ARG A 126 9.97 0.04 -7.49
N ILE A 127 9.63 0.95 -6.60
CA ILE A 127 9.03 0.64 -5.30
C ILE A 127 7.67 -0.03 -5.50
N LEU A 128 6.82 0.51 -6.37
CA LEU A 128 5.51 -0.07 -6.68
C LEU A 128 5.61 -1.51 -7.21
N ALA A 129 6.63 -1.80 -8.03
CA ALA A 129 6.86 -3.15 -8.53
C ALA A 129 7.27 -4.11 -7.40
N LEU A 130 8.15 -3.67 -6.49
CA LEU A 130 8.55 -4.45 -5.32
C LEU A 130 7.39 -4.69 -4.36
N GLU A 131 6.58 -3.68 -4.09
CA GLU A 131 5.41 -3.80 -3.22
C GLU A 131 4.37 -4.77 -3.80
N LYS A 132 4.12 -4.70 -5.11
CA LYS A 132 3.22 -5.65 -5.79
C LYS A 132 3.74 -7.08 -5.70
N ALA A 133 5.03 -7.29 -5.93
CA ALA A 133 5.64 -8.63 -5.81
C ALA A 133 5.53 -9.15 -4.37
N ALA A 134 5.91 -8.33 -3.38
CA ALA A 134 5.82 -8.70 -1.97
C ALA A 134 4.37 -8.98 -1.53
N ALA A 135 3.39 -8.21 -2.02
CA ALA A 135 1.98 -8.44 -1.74
C ALA A 135 1.49 -9.77 -2.33
N LEU A 136 1.90 -10.11 -3.56
CA LEU A 136 1.60 -11.39 -4.19
C LEU A 136 2.22 -12.55 -3.43
N ASP A 137 3.50 -12.46 -3.06
CA ASP A 137 4.20 -13.50 -2.30
C ASP A 137 3.55 -13.71 -0.93
N SER A 138 3.19 -12.62 -0.23
CA SER A 138 2.48 -12.67 1.04
C SER A 138 1.11 -13.34 0.91
N ALA A 139 0.33 -12.97 -0.13
CA ALA A 139 -0.96 -13.60 -0.40
C ALA A 139 -0.80 -15.09 -0.73
N GLN A 140 0.19 -15.47 -1.55
CA GLN A 140 0.50 -16.86 -1.84
C GLN A 140 0.86 -17.64 -0.57
N GLN A 141 1.72 -17.08 0.29
CA GLN A 141 2.08 -17.69 1.57
C GLN A 141 0.88 -17.86 2.49
N ALA A 142 -0.03 -16.87 2.56
CA ALA A 142 -1.25 -16.96 3.35
C ALA A 142 -2.15 -18.12 2.85
N VAL A 143 -2.36 -18.23 1.53
CA VAL A 143 -3.13 -19.32 0.92
C VAL A 143 -2.51 -20.68 1.22
N LEU A 144 -1.18 -20.80 1.13
CA LEU A 144 -0.49 -22.06 1.45
C LEU A 144 -0.67 -22.44 2.92
N ARG A 145 -0.55 -21.47 3.84
CA ARG A 145 -0.78 -21.70 5.28
C ARG A 145 -2.22 -22.15 5.56
N GLU A 146 -3.20 -21.50 4.95
CA GLU A 146 -4.61 -21.90 5.10
C GLU A 146 -4.87 -23.30 4.57
N ARG A 147 -4.28 -23.67 3.42
CA ARG A 147 -4.40 -25.03 2.87
C ARG A 147 -3.86 -26.08 3.83
N VAL A 148 -2.66 -25.86 4.38
CA VAL A 148 -2.06 -26.77 5.36
C VAL A 148 -2.93 -26.87 6.61
N ASN A 149 -3.40 -25.75 7.14
CA ASN A 149 -4.28 -25.73 8.30
C ASN A 149 -5.61 -26.48 8.04
N ALA A 150 -6.20 -26.29 6.85
CA ALA A 150 -7.42 -26.98 6.46
C ALA A 150 -7.20 -28.49 6.34
N GLU A 151 -6.08 -28.93 5.75
CA GLU A 151 -5.73 -30.36 5.67
C GLU A 151 -5.54 -30.97 7.07
N ASP A 152 -4.87 -30.27 7.97
CA ASP A 152 -4.68 -30.70 9.36
C ASP A 152 -6.02 -30.80 10.11
N GLU A 153 -6.91 -29.83 9.95
CA GLU A 153 -8.26 -29.87 10.52
C GLU A 153 -9.07 -31.03 9.96
N GLN A 154 -8.99 -31.29 8.65
CA GLN A 154 -9.64 -32.45 8.02
C GLN A 154 -9.13 -33.76 8.62
N LEU A 155 -7.82 -33.89 8.88
CA LEU A 155 -7.25 -35.07 9.53
C LEU A 155 -7.71 -35.21 10.99
N ARG A 156 -7.94 -34.10 11.71
CA ARG A 156 -8.51 -34.13 13.07
C ARG A 156 -9.98 -34.56 13.05
N ILE A 157 -10.78 -33.99 12.16
CA ILE A 157 -12.20 -34.36 11.99
C ILE A 157 -12.33 -35.85 11.65
N LYS A 158 -11.52 -36.37 10.72
CA LYS A 158 -11.51 -37.80 10.37
C LYS A 158 -11.19 -38.70 11.57
N ARG A 159 -10.26 -38.30 12.44
CA ARG A 159 -9.93 -39.05 13.66
C ARG A 159 -11.09 -39.04 14.67
N LEU A 160 -11.69 -37.87 14.91
CA LEU A 160 -12.85 -37.76 15.80
C LEU A 160 -14.06 -38.53 15.26
N ALA A 161 -14.31 -38.51 13.95
CA ALA A 161 -15.38 -39.27 13.33
C ALA A 161 -15.23 -40.77 13.58
N LYS A 162 -14.02 -41.33 13.45
CA LYS A 162 -13.74 -42.74 13.80
C LYS A 162 -14.00 -43.03 15.27
N GLN A 163 -13.58 -42.15 16.18
CA GLN A 163 -13.84 -42.31 17.61
C GLN A 163 -15.34 -42.30 17.92
N LEU A 164 -16.11 -41.42 17.28
CA LEU A 164 -17.56 -41.37 17.44
C LEU A 164 -18.22 -42.64 16.92
N GLU A 165 -17.80 -43.15 15.77
CA GLU A 165 -18.32 -44.41 15.22
C GLU A 165 -18.10 -45.59 16.18
N GLU A 166 -16.92 -45.69 16.80
CA GLU A 166 -16.66 -46.69 17.83
C GLU A 166 -17.56 -46.55 19.06
N ARG A 167 -17.79 -45.31 19.53
CA ARG A 167 -18.69 -45.04 20.67
C ARG A 167 -20.14 -45.38 20.31
N ASP A 168 -20.60 -45.05 19.10
CA ASP A 168 -21.94 -45.38 18.62
C ASP A 168 -22.13 -46.90 18.52
N GLN A 169 -21.13 -47.65 18.09
CA GLN A 169 -21.18 -49.11 18.09
C GLN A 169 -21.26 -49.68 19.52
N GLN A 170 -20.54 -49.10 20.48
CA GLN A 170 -20.62 -49.50 21.88
C GLN A 170 -22.01 -49.22 22.46
N LEU A 171 -22.58 -48.04 22.21
CA LEU A 171 -23.93 -47.68 22.63
C LEU A 171 -24.98 -48.61 22.01
N LYS A 172 -24.89 -48.92 20.71
CA LYS A 172 -25.78 -49.87 20.04
C LYS A 172 -25.77 -51.26 20.69
N LYS A 173 -24.59 -51.74 21.12
CA LYS A 173 -24.48 -53.02 21.84
C LYS A 173 -25.17 -52.95 23.21
N GLN A 174 -25.00 -51.85 23.93
CA GLN A 174 -25.68 -51.64 25.21
C GLN A 174 -27.20 -51.55 25.04
N ASP A 175 -27.67 -50.79 24.06
CA ASP A 175 -29.10 -50.66 23.74
C ASP A 175 -29.72 -52.03 23.38
N ALA A 176 -29.04 -52.83 22.56
CA ALA A 176 -29.49 -54.18 22.23
C ALA A 176 -29.59 -55.06 23.48
N PHE A 177 -28.59 -55.01 24.37
CA PHE A 177 -28.60 -55.74 25.63
C PHE A 177 -29.80 -55.34 26.51
N TYR A 178 -30.03 -54.04 26.71
CA TYR A 178 -31.14 -53.57 27.54
C TYR A 178 -32.51 -53.86 26.93
N ARG A 179 -32.66 -53.73 25.61
CA ARG A 179 -33.90 -54.11 24.92
C ARG A 179 -34.20 -55.59 25.09
N GLU A 180 -33.19 -56.45 25.04
CA GLU A 180 -33.39 -57.89 25.27
C GLU A 180 -33.85 -58.18 26.71
N GLN A 181 -33.31 -57.47 27.71
CA GLN A 181 -33.78 -57.59 29.09
C GLN A 181 -35.25 -57.15 29.23
N LEU A 182 -35.62 -56.03 28.60
CA LEU A 182 -37.01 -55.56 28.59
C LEU A 182 -37.93 -56.56 27.90
N ASN A 183 -37.55 -57.12 26.76
CA ASN A 183 -38.35 -58.14 26.07
C ASN A 183 -38.55 -59.39 26.93
N LYS A 184 -37.51 -59.87 27.61
CA LYS A 184 -37.63 -61.02 28.54
C LYS A 184 -38.58 -60.72 29.70
N LEU A 185 -38.55 -59.51 30.23
CA LEU A 185 -39.52 -59.06 31.23
C LEU A 185 -40.92 -59.03 30.63
N GLU A 186 -41.10 -58.36 29.49
CA GLU A 186 -42.40 -58.24 28.80
C GLU A 186 -42.99 -59.60 28.44
N GLU A 187 -42.18 -60.59 28.06
CA GLU A 187 -42.62 -61.96 27.79
C GLU A 187 -43.09 -62.66 29.07
N ARG A 188 -42.39 -62.48 30.19
CA ARG A 188 -42.85 -62.94 31.50
C ARG A 188 -44.15 -62.24 31.92
N HIS A 189 -44.24 -60.92 31.73
CA HIS A 189 -45.44 -60.13 32.01
C HIS A 189 -46.62 -60.54 31.12
N SER A 190 -46.39 -60.77 29.83
CA SER A 190 -47.40 -61.21 28.85
C SER A 190 -47.82 -62.65 29.08
N SER A 191 -46.91 -63.54 29.44
CA SER A 191 -47.24 -64.92 29.84
C SER A 191 -48.05 -64.94 31.14
N ALA A 192 -47.69 -64.13 32.13
CA ALA A 192 -48.45 -64.01 33.38
C ALA A 192 -49.83 -63.37 33.16
N CYS A 193 -49.90 -62.29 32.38
CA CYS A 193 -51.15 -61.61 32.06
C CYS A 193 -52.05 -62.46 31.15
N GLY A 194 -51.49 -63.18 30.18
CA GLY A 194 -52.20 -64.15 29.34
C GLY A 194 -52.78 -65.30 30.16
N PHE A 195 -52.07 -65.81 31.17
CA PHE A 195 -52.60 -66.78 32.13
C PHE A 195 -53.76 -66.21 32.95
N LEU A 196 -53.62 -64.98 33.47
CA LEU A 196 -54.66 -64.32 34.26
C LEU A 196 -55.90 -63.97 33.43
N LEU A 197 -55.72 -63.47 32.21
CA LEU A 197 -56.81 -63.18 31.28
C LEU A 197 -57.46 -64.47 30.77
N CYS A 198 -56.71 -65.53 30.49
CA CYS A 198 -57.27 -66.82 30.06
C CYS A 198 -58.02 -67.52 31.18
N THR A 199 -57.55 -67.43 32.43
CA THR A 199 -58.26 -67.95 33.60
C THR A 199 -59.49 -67.10 33.91
N ALA A 200 -59.41 -65.77 33.89
CA ALA A 200 -60.56 -64.89 34.05
C ALA A 200 -61.61 -65.07 32.93
N PHE A 201 -61.18 -65.24 31.67
CA PHE A 201 -62.06 -65.50 30.53
C PHE A 201 -62.69 -66.89 30.61
N LYS A 202 -61.95 -67.93 31.03
CA LYS A 202 -62.52 -69.26 31.33
C LYS A 202 -63.51 -69.20 32.50
N VAL A 203 -63.23 -68.44 33.56
CA VAL A 203 -64.14 -68.22 34.68
C VAL A 203 -65.39 -67.46 34.22
N LEU A 204 -65.25 -66.44 33.36
CA LEU A 204 -66.38 -65.70 32.76
C LEU A 204 -67.19 -66.57 31.78
N LEU A 205 -66.57 -67.44 31.00
CA LEU A 205 -67.23 -68.42 30.13
C LEU A 205 -67.95 -69.48 30.95
N LEU A 206 -67.30 -70.06 31.95
CA LEU A 206 -67.89 -71.04 32.87
C LEU A 206 -69.04 -70.42 33.69
N ASN A 207 -68.92 -69.15 34.09
CA ASN A 207 -69.99 -68.40 34.76
C ASN A 207 -71.12 -67.97 33.79
N ASN A 208 -70.87 -67.82 32.49
CA ASN A 208 -71.89 -67.51 31.48
C ASN A 208 -72.53 -68.73 30.81
N VAL A 209 -72.03 -69.95 31.02
CA VAL A 209 -72.71 -71.20 30.59
C VAL A 209 -74.06 -71.42 31.29
N CYS A 210 -74.39 -70.62 32.32
CA CYS A 210 -75.73 -70.59 32.94
C CYS A 210 -76.54 -69.30 32.70
N ARG A 211 -76.29 -68.54 31.63
CA ARG A 211 -77.22 -67.46 31.24
C ARG A 211 -77.30 -67.20 29.74
N SER A 212 -77.71 -68.23 28.99
CA SER A 212 -78.26 -68.03 27.65
C SER A 212 -79.78 -67.88 27.73
N ASN A 213 -80.27 -66.63 27.73
CA ASN A 213 -81.39 -66.20 26.88
C ASN A 213 -81.79 -64.77 27.25
N VAL A 214 -81.37 -63.79 26.42
CA VAL A 214 -82.27 -62.90 25.66
C VAL A 214 -81.45 -62.32 24.49
N ALA A 215 -81.93 -62.53 23.27
CA ALA A 215 -81.62 -61.74 22.07
C ALA A 215 -82.89 -60.92 21.70
N PRO A 216 -82.93 -60.08 20.65
CA PRO A 216 -81.89 -59.28 19.95
C PRO A 216 -82.30 -57.79 19.83
N ILE A 217 -81.37 -56.83 19.66
CA ILE A 217 -81.72 -55.52 19.06
C ILE A 217 -80.66 -55.08 18.03
N ARG A 218 -81.19 -54.73 16.86
CA ARG A 218 -80.57 -54.32 15.61
C ARG A 218 -79.52 -53.21 15.71
N SER A 219 -78.52 -53.33 14.83
CA SER A 219 -77.67 -52.26 14.30
C SER A 219 -78.46 -51.19 13.53
N PRO A 220 -77.88 -49.98 13.41
CA PRO A 220 -77.80 -49.35 12.09
C PRO A 220 -76.34 -49.03 11.68
N PRO A 221 -76.10 -48.80 10.39
CA PRO A 221 -74.78 -48.91 9.76
C PRO A 221 -74.11 -47.54 9.62
N CYS A 222 -72.78 -47.52 9.56
CA CYS A 222 -72.03 -46.40 8.98
C CYS A 222 -70.72 -46.91 8.33
N PRO A 223 -70.22 -46.22 7.29
CA PRO A 223 -69.79 -46.91 6.08
C PRO A 223 -68.31 -46.72 5.73
N ASN A 224 -67.88 -47.59 4.83
CA ASN A 224 -66.90 -47.41 3.76
C ASN A 224 -65.40 -47.24 4.09
N SER A 225 -64.69 -48.20 3.49
CA SER A 225 -63.31 -48.25 3.06
C SER A 225 -62.81 -47.05 2.22
N HIS A 226 -61.47 -46.89 2.27
CA HIS A 226 -60.52 -46.35 1.27
C HIS A 226 -59.78 -45.02 1.58
N PRO A 227 -58.55 -44.85 1.04
CA PRO A 227 -57.35 -44.63 1.85
C PRO A 227 -56.83 -43.19 1.79
N SER A 228 -56.17 -42.75 2.86
CA SER A 228 -55.44 -41.47 2.87
C SER A 228 -54.06 -41.66 3.47
N VAL A 229 -53.08 -41.54 2.59
CA VAL A 229 -51.65 -41.38 2.85
C VAL A 229 -51.45 -40.29 3.91
N ILE A 230 -50.88 -40.63 5.06
CA ILE A 230 -50.32 -39.64 5.99
C ILE A 230 -48.80 -39.80 5.98
N SER A 231 -48.17 -38.89 5.24
CA SER A 231 -46.73 -38.63 5.31
C SER A 231 -46.30 -38.25 6.73
N PRO A 232 -45.11 -38.68 7.18
CA PRO A 232 -44.62 -38.39 8.51
C PRO A 232 -44.03 -36.97 8.53
N ARG A 233 -44.71 -36.03 9.17
CA ARG A 233 -44.07 -34.80 9.65
C ARG A 233 -43.86 -34.94 11.15
N LEU A 234 -42.65 -35.38 11.48
CA LEU A 234 -42.08 -35.43 12.83
C LEU A 234 -42.41 -34.14 13.59
N LEU A 235 -43.32 -34.23 14.56
CA LEU A 235 -43.36 -33.31 15.69
C LEU A 235 -42.88 -34.10 16.90
N LEU A 236 -41.66 -33.80 17.27
CA LEU A 236 -40.95 -34.29 18.45
C LEU A 236 -41.71 -33.79 19.70
N TRP A 237 -42.43 -34.69 20.37
CA TRP A 237 -42.90 -34.43 21.74
C TRP A 237 -41.89 -35.12 22.67
N SER A 238 -41.23 -34.32 23.52
CA SER A 238 -40.40 -34.84 24.60
C SER A 238 -41.18 -34.74 25.91
N VAL A 239 -41.47 -35.89 26.51
CA VAL A 239 -42.05 -35.97 27.86
C VAL A 239 -40.90 -35.87 28.86
N LYS A 240 -40.83 -34.75 29.59
CA LYS A 240 -40.17 -34.69 30.90
C LYS A 240 -41.18 -34.11 31.88
N ASP A 241 -41.39 -34.85 32.96
CA ASP A 241 -42.05 -34.39 34.20
C ASP A 241 -43.46 -33.80 34.02
N ASN A 242 -44.35 -34.59 33.42
CA ASN A 242 -45.81 -34.53 33.60
C ASN A 242 -46.48 -33.14 33.57
N THR A 243 -45.98 -32.21 32.75
CA THR A 243 -46.57 -30.89 32.53
C THR A 243 -46.52 -30.54 31.03
N LEU A 244 -47.70 -30.33 30.42
CA LEU A 244 -47.83 -29.88 29.03
C LEU A 244 -47.70 -28.36 28.96
N CYS A 245 -46.55 -27.86 28.52
CA CYS A 245 -46.38 -26.43 28.21
C CYS A 245 -46.37 -26.21 26.68
N ARG A 246 -47.32 -25.40 26.20
CA ARG A 246 -47.41 -24.96 24.79
C ARG A 246 -46.32 -23.91 24.52
N LEU A 247 -45.35 -24.21 23.65
CA LEU A 247 -44.41 -23.20 23.15
C LEU A 247 -45.15 -22.16 22.29
N PRO A 248 -44.96 -20.85 22.51
CA PRO A 248 -45.58 -19.83 21.66
C PRO A 248 -44.87 -19.78 20.31
N GLN A 249 -45.66 -19.77 19.22
CA GLN A 249 -45.18 -19.47 17.87
C GLN A 249 -44.56 -18.06 17.85
N ARG A 250 -43.23 -17.97 17.78
CA ARG A 250 -42.57 -16.74 17.34
C ARG A 250 -42.42 -16.77 15.82
N LEU A 251 -43.00 -15.74 15.21
CA LEU A 251 -42.93 -15.37 13.81
C LEU A 251 -41.54 -15.58 13.20
N ILE A 252 -41.53 -16.28 12.07
CA ILE A 252 -40.44 -16.26 11.09
C ILE A 252 -40.47 -14.88 10.43
N GLN A 253 -39.49 -14.02 10.74
CA GLN A 253 -39.17 -12.86 9.92
C GLN A 253 -38.07 -13.24 8.92
N HIS A 254 -38.36 -13.05 7.63
CA HIS A 254 -37.40 -13.15 6.53
C HIS A 254 -36.25 -12.13 6.69
N PRO A 255 -35.01 -12.45 6.29
CA PRO A 255 -33.95 -11.46 6.19
C PRO A 255 -34.19 -10.57 4.96
N ARG A 256 -34.53 -9.30 5.19
CA ARG A 256 -34.47 -8.26 4.15
C ARG A 256 -33.01 -7.93 3.86
N TYR A 257 -32.67 -8.00 2.57
CA TYR A 257 -31.48 -7.43 1.96
C TYR A 257 -31.18 -6.02 2.49
N ARG A 258 -29.99 -5.82 3.04
CA ARG A 258 -29.47 -4.53 3.48
C ARG A 258 -28.64 -3.93 2.34
N ALA A 259 -29.29 -3.18 1.45
CA ALA A 259 -28.60 -2.25 0.56
C ALA A 259 -28.28 -0.98 1.34
N SER A 260 -27.04 -0.83 1.80
CA SER A 260 -26.53 0.44 2.32
C SER A 260 -25.76 1.14 1.21
N LYS A 261 -26.44 2.05 0.51
CA LYS A 261 -25.79 3.23 -0.06
C LYS A 261 -25.95 4.31 0.99
N ASN A 262 -24.85 4.75 1.60
CA ASN A 262 -24.85 6.04 2.28
C ASN A 262 -23.74 6.91 1.72
N THR A 263 -24.18 8.07 1.30
CA THR A 263 -23.49 9.24 0.80
C THR A 263 -22.70 9.93 1.90
N GLY A 264 -21.51 10.43 1.58
CA GLY A 264 -21.08 11.79 1.92
C GLY A 264 -20.51 12.07 3.32
N SER A 265 -19.31 12.65 3.29
CA SER A 265 -18.84 13.79 4.11
C SER A 265 -18.56 13.57 5.60
N CYS A 266 -17.27 13.52 5.96
CA CYS A 266 -16.59 14.55 6.75
C CYS A 266 -15.13 14.11 7.05
N CYS A 267 -14.23 15.11 7.00
CA CYS A 267 -12.77 15.15 7.20
C CYS A 267 -11.96 15.23 5.90
#